data_AF-A0A345Y3B8-F1
#
_entry.id   AF-A0A345Y3B8-F1
#
_cell.length_a   1.000
_cell.length_b   1.000
_cell.length_c   1.000
_cell.angle_alpha   90.00
_cell.angle_beta   90.00
_cell.angle_gamma   90.00
#
_symmetry.space_group_name_H-M   'P 1'
#
loop_
_entity.id
_entity.type
_entity.pdbx_description
1 polymer ?
#
loop_
_entity_poly.entity_id
_entity_poly.type
_entity_poly.pdbx_seq_one_letter_code
_entity_poly.pdbx_strand_id
1 'polypeptide(L)'
;MAIIPQLPLFKEIASQEQCYRLEWMGGVYANLGDPSNPLLECFFTPLNPVSGKRDFPNQIRAGIAVGYLPTLFLGQTFQGKNRRPQLGRAAARLTLQLDLRQPGAVEETSLLDVEAAARFDPVHQRFLKPMADHDGSSLRAGLKRLQGKVIHTHGQAVAPSVILVPELELLRFYYVSSERMAKLIFTGHFGREEWAESTYNLLHEEPSYDLESGVARFVYRHGFARADVPVLARILFEGGERWAQRGVYRPGTLALAQRINAAGRSSLFHPRTRFPFMAPTTLELAGSYWNFKTDHPVFLVHQILSCSGPFPFKGISYCEEVGPGGKPAGPDAPVAFPGRRWRHLRGGSSVGLGLSTEPPAGGVEKQLFQGAGRKFLALQGMPIVREKRRDCTHRAGGGSGGAVEDLPNSSTGDPTQGNTSAKPLAIQDKTLRPSVVPASLDAFLEALDVLSKERPEWRMETVPAGFDGRYDEEREAWFSLFPMVPCEKRTLQLRQFSFMDDERTEQRRLVCARLTVGAGQYVYLLDAERRDRKQPGPGQSLYMDVLPIALLRTRNYTPIDDELFDKILVAAVKKTTWPLTDEVDGIVRDDTRHGKGAKDIQDIAARMIALVLRHCSPEL
;
A
#
# COMPACT_ATOMS: atom_id res chain seq x y z
N MET A 1 38.77 19.80 -13.92
CA MET A 1 37.54 19.00 -13.80
C MET A 1 36.53 19.83 -13.03
N ALA A 2 35.35 20.10 -13.61
CA ALA A 2 34.30 20.78 -12.86
C ALA A 2 33.79 19.84 -11.76
N ILE A 3 33.73 20.31 -10.52
CA ILE A 3 33.14 19.58 -9.40
C ILE A 3 31.64 19.47 -9.72
N ILE A 4 31.16 18.26 -10.02
CA ILE A 4 29.73 18.01 -10.19
C ILE A 4 29.12 18.12 -8.79
N PRO A 5 28.25 19.12 -8.50
CA PRO A 5 27.65 19.24 -7.19
C PRO A 5 26.85 17.98 -6.89
N GLN A 6 27.22 17.27 -5.82
CA GLN A 6 26.50 16.10 -5.35
C GLN A 6 25.26 16.55 -4.58
N LEU A 7 24.14 15.89 -4.86
CA LEU A 7 22.91 16.08 -4.11
C LEU A 7 23.07 15.43 -2.72
N PRO A 8 22.98 16.19 -1.61
CA PRO A 8 23.15 15.64 -0.26
C PRO A 8 22.09 14.58 0.02
N LEU A 9 22.45 13.50 0.72
CA LEU A 9 21.50 12.44 1.04
C LEU A 9 20.53 12.91 2.12
N PHE A 10 19.27 12.46 2.07
CA PHE A 10 18.26 12.83 3.09
C PHE A 10 18.74 12.61 4.53
N LYS A 11 19.45 11.51 4.79
CA LYS A 11 20.01 11.18 6.12
C LYS A 11 21.06 12.18 6.63
N GLU A 12 21.73 12.90 5.73
CA GLU A 12 22.83 13.81 6.08
C GLU A 12 22.31 15.16 6.58
N ILE A 13 21.10 15.51 6.16
CA ILE A 13 20.52 16.83 6.40
C ILE A 13 19.23 16.79 7.25
N ALA A 14 18.56 15.64 7.35
CA ALA A 14 17.36 15.51 8.17
C ALA A 14 17.69 15.27 9.65
N SER A 15 17.31 16.22 10.51
CA SER A 15 17.30 16.01 11.97
C SER A 15 16.43 14.81 12.35
N GLN A 16 16.87 14.03 13.35
CA GLN A 16 16.13 12.88 13.86
C GLN A 16 14.86 13.27 14.64
N GLU A 17 14.83 14.48 15.19
CA GLU A 17 13.71 14.97 16.00
C GLU A 17 12.65 15.68 15.16
N GLN A 18 13.07 16.28 14.04
CA GLN A 18 12.19 17.04 13.15
C GLN A 18 11.36 16.12 12.26
N CYS A 19 10.06 16.40 12.18
CA CYS A 19 9.20 15.77 11.17
C CYS A 19 9.31 16.52 9.84
N TYR A 20 9.39 15.78 8.75
CA TYR A 20 9.45 16.28 7.39
C TYR A 20 8.31 15.69 6.57
N ARG A 21 7.75 16.48 5.66
CA ARG A 21 6.78 16.03 4.66
C ARG A 21 7.42 16.10 3.28
N LEU A 22 7.35 15.01 2.52
CA LEU A 22 7.76 14.98 1.12
C LEU A 22 6.74 15.78 0.29
N GLU A 23 7.14 16.96 -0.17
CA GLU A 23 6.27 17.85 -0.96
C GLU A 23 6.40 17.57 -2.45
N TRP A 24 7.59 17.20 -2.92
CA TRP A 24 7.83 16.96 -4.34
C TRP A 24 8.98 15.99 -4.62
N MET A 25 8.91 15.29 -5.76
CA MET A 25 9.98 14.48 -6.31
C MET A 25 10.39 15.05 -7.68
N GLY A 26 11.62 15.55 -7.76
CA GLY A 26 12.19 16.26 -8.90
C GLY A 26 12.89 15.34 -9.89
N GLY A 27 14.08 15.76 -10.34
CA GLY A 27 14.86 14.98 -11.30
C GLY A 27 15.71 13.89 -10.64
N VAL A 28 16.46 13.16 -11.46
CA VAL A 28 17.32 12.04 -11.08
C VAL A 28 18.77 12.39 -11.42
N TYR A 29 19.64 12.21 -10.44
CA TYR A 29 21.08 12.43 -10.50
C TYR A 29 21.82 11.11 -10.66
N ALA A 30 22.96 11.15 -11.34
CA ALA A 30 23.92 10.06 -11.25
C ALA A 30 24.43 9.94 -9.81
N ASN A 31 24.36 8.73 -9.25
CA ASN A 31 24.96 8.42 -7.96
C ASN A 31 26.38 7.88 -8.20
N LEU A 32 27.40 8.67 -7.85
CA LEU A 32 28.80 8.26 -8.06
C LEU A 32 29.23 7.13 -7.10
N GLY A 33 28.64 7.07 -5.91
CA GLY A 33 28.91 6.01 -4.92
C GLY A 33 28.23 4.68 -5.27
N ASP A 34 27.08 4.73 -5.93
CA ASP A 34 26.38 3.56 -6.47
C ASP A 34 25.76 3.84 -7.84
N PRO A 35 26.52 3.67 -8.94
CA PRO A 35 26.03 3.94 -10.29
C PRO A 35 24.80 3.14 -10.71
N SER A 36 24.51 2.03 -10.02
CA SER A 36 23.35 1.18 -10.28
C SER A 36 22.07 1.73 -9.62
N ASN A 37 22.22 2.66 -8.67
CA ASN A 37 21.12 3.23 -7.90
C ASN A 37 21.21 4.76 -7.89
N PRO A 38 20.83 5.43 -8.99
CA PRO A 38 20.84 6.88 -9.09
C PRO A 38 19.98 7.56 -8.02
N LEU A 39 20.24 8.85 -7.75
CA LEU A 39 19.57 9.61 -6.69
C LEU A 39 18.39 10.39 -7.26
N LEU A 40 17.19 10.11 -6.77
CA LEU A 40 16.02 10.95 -6.94
C LEU A 40 16.11 12.19 -6.06
N GLU A 41 15.90 13.35 -6.67
CA GLU A 41 15.74 14.62 -5.98
C GLU A 41 14.38 14.69 -5.28
N CYS A 42 14.41 14.98 -3.98
CA CYS A 42 13.22 15.06 -3.15
C CYS A 42 13.24 16.37 -2.36
N PHE A 43 12.09 17.04 -2.31
CA PHE A 43 11.89 18.28 -1.57
C PHE A 43 11.06 17.99 -0.33
N PHE A 44 11.62 18.31 0.83
CA PHE A 44 11.03 18.01 2.12
C PHE A 44 10.78 19.29 2.90
N THR A 45 9.57 19.47 3.39
CA THR A 45 9.22 20.62 4.22
C THR A 45 9.09 20.17 5.67
N PRO A 46 9.78 20.83 6.62
CA PRO A 46 9.56 20.59 8.03
C PRO A 46 8.08 20.79 8.39
N LEU A 47 7.58 19.89 9.22
CA LEU A 47 6.19 19.83 9.66
C LEU A 47 6.16 19.81 11.18
N ASN A 48 5.35 20.68 11.78
CA ASN A 48 5.03 20.57 13.20
C ASN A 48 4.04 19.40 13.40
N PRO A 49 4.39 18.36 14.18
CA PRO A 49 3.57 17.16 14.29
C PRO A 49 2.23 17.37 15.01
N VAL A 50 2.14 18.41 15.86
CA VAL A 50 0.93 18.72 16.64
C VAL A 50 -0.07 19.53 15.82
N SER A 51 0.40 20.61 15.20
CA SER A 51 -0.47 21.52 14.43
C SER A 51 -0.65 21.10 12.97
N GLY A 52 0.19 20.20 12.45
CA GLY A 52 0.27 19.90 11.02
C GLY A 52 0.72 21.10 10.17
N LYS A 53 1.20 22.18 10.80
CA LYS A 53 1.68 23.38 10.11
C LYS A 53 3.01 23.08 9.42
N ARG A 54 3.11 23.50 8.16
CA ARG A 54 4.30 23.35 7.32
C ARG A 54 5.17 24.58 7.40
N ASP A 55 6.47 24.37 7.50
CA ASP A 55 7.50 25.42 7.55
C ASP A 55 8.26 25.50 6.23
N PHE A 56 7.60 26.05 5.21
CA PHE A 56 8.15 26.19 3.86
C PHE A 56 9.50 26.93 3.78
N PRO A 57 9.75 28.00 4.55
CA PRO A 57 11.05 28.68 4.57
C PRO A 57 12.24 27.75 4.88
N ASN A 58 12.03 26.68 5.65
CA ASN A 58 13.06 25.72 6.02
C ASN A 58 12.98 24.42 5.20
N GLN A 59 12.41 24.48 3.98
CA GLN A 59 12.39 23.34 3.07
C GLN A 59 13.82 22.91 2.72
N ILE A 60 14.05 21.60 2.75
CA ILE A 60 15.32 20.98 2.38
C ILE A 60 15.17 20.20 1.08
N ARG A 61 16.29 20.09 0.35
CA ARG A 61 16.40 19.32 -0.88
C ARG A 61 17.41 18.21 -0.67
N ALA A 62 17.00 16.98 -0.95
CA ALA A 62 17.81 15.81 -0.66
C ALA A 62 17.72 14.73 -1.75
N GLY A 63 18.76 13.91 -1.83
CA GLY A 63 18.82 12.71 -2.64
C GLY A 63 18.28 11.50 -1.92
N ILE A 64 17.39 10.76 -2.59
CA ILE A 64 16.99 9.41 -2.19
C ILE A 64 17.25 8.46 -3.35
N ALA A 65 17.89 7.33 -3.08
CA ALA A 65 18.17 6.37 -4.13
C ALA A 65 16.87 5.85 -4.79
N VAL A 66 16.85 5.75 -6.13
CA VAL A 66 15.65 5.35 -6.90
C VAL A 66 15.10 3.99 -6.47
N GLY A 67 15.93 3.11 -5.90
CA GLY A 67 15.50 1.86 -5.27
C GLY A 67 14.38 2.00 -4.24
N TYR A 68 14.25 3.16 -3.59
CA TYR A 68 13.18 3.47 -2.64
C TYR A 68 11.88 3.96 -3.29
N LEU A 69 11.89 4.30 -4.58
CA LEU A 69 10.71 4.82 -5.30
C LEU A 69 9.43 3.99 -5.10
N PRO A 70 9.42 2.63 -5.08
CA PRO A 70 8.20 1.86 -4.83
C PRO A 70 7.45 2.27 -3.55
N THR A 71 8.17 2.84 -2.58
CA THR A 71 7.68 3.19 -1.25
C THR A 71 7.41 4.68 -1.02
N LEU A 72 7.82 5.52 -1.96
CA LEU A 72 7.74 6.99 -1.86
C LEU A 72 6.50 7.51 -2.55
N PHE A 73 5.80 8.46 -1.95
CA PHE A 73 4.72 9.20 -2.59
C PHE A 73 4.56 10.58 -1.96
N LEU A 74 3.92 11.51 -2.66
CA LEU A 74 3.81 12.88 -2.19
C LEU A 74 2.92 12.99 -0.94
N GLY A 75 3.25 13.93 -0.06
CA GLY A 75 2.58 14.13 1.22
C GLY A 75 2.90 13.08 2.28
N GLN A 76 3.81 12.14 2.02
CA GLN A 76 4.33 11.20 3.00
C GLN A 76 5.19 11.92 4.04
N THR A 77 5.10 11.50 5.30
CA THR A 77 5.80 12.11 6.43
C THR A 77 6.89 11.20 6.98
N PHE A 78 7.99 11.81 7.39
CA PHE A 78 9.20 11.17 7.91
C PHE A 78 9.63 11.88 9.18
N GLN A 79 10.19 11.14 10.14
CA GLN A 79 10.91 11.70 11.29
C GLN A 79 12.22 10.92 11.45
N GLY A 80 13.35 11.61 11.27
CA GLY A 80 14.62 10.95 11.01
C GLY A 80 14.50 9.97 9.83
N LYS A 81 14.89 8.71 10.05
CA LYS A 81 14.83 7.64 9.02
C LYS A 81 13.46 6.97 8.93
N ASN A 82 12.57 7.22 9.88
CA ASN A 82 11.32 6.46 10.02
C ASN A 82 10.17 7.17 9.34
N ARG A 83 9.40 6.42 8.56
CA ARG A 83 8.10 6.87 8.06
C ARG A 83 7.14 7.03 9.24
N ARG A 84 6.40 8.13 9.27
CA ARG A 84 5.29 8.35 10.21
C ARG A 84 3.94 8.16 9.51
N PRO A 85 2.85 7.90 10.26
CA PRO A 85 1.50 8.09 9.74
C PRO A 85 1.36 9.49 9.15
N GLN A 86 0.53 9.65 8.14
CA GLN A 86 0.36 10.93 7.47
C GLN A 86 -0.17 11.96 8.48
N LEU A 87 0.67 12.93 8.84
CA LEU A 87 0.34 14.00 9.78
C LEU A 87 -0.25 15.18 8.98
N GLY A 88 -1.44 15.64 9.38
CA GLY A 88 -2.18 16.75 8.75
C GLY A 88 -3.45 16.33 8.02
N ARG A 89 -3.99 17.21 7.16
CA ARG A 89 -5.24 16.96 6.41
C ARG A 89 -5.10 15.70 5.54
N ALA A 90 -6.05 14.78 5.67
CA ALA A 90 -6.12 13.58 4.84
C ALA A 90 -6.09 13.94 3.35
N ALA A 91 -5.40 13.13 2.55
CA ALA A 91 -5.40 13.29 1.11
C ALA A 91 -6.84 13.16 0.57
N ALA A 92 -7.25 14.10 -0.27
CA ALA A 92 -8.53 14.03 -0.94
C ALA A 92 -8.53 12.83 -1.90
N ARG A 93 -9.65 12.12 -1.99
CA ARG A 93 -9.83 11.01 -2.93
C ARG A 93 -10.63 11.47 -4.14
N LEU A 94 -10.26 10.94 -5.30
CA LEU A 94 -10.91 11.22 -6.57
C LEU A 94 -10.96 9.95 -7.41
N THR A 95 -12.16 9.55 -7.82
CA THR A 95 -12.36 8.52 -8.83
C THR A 95 -12.44 9.18 -10.20
N LEU A 96 -11.57 8.77 -11.11
CA LEU A 96 -11.49 9.32 -12.46
C LEU A 96 -11.76 8.22 -13.48
N GLN A 97 -12.77 8.42 -14.32
CA GLN A 97 -12.96 7.63 -15.54
C GLN A 97 -12.20 8.30 -16.69
N LEU A 98 -11.28 7.56 -17.31
CA LEU A 98 -10.36 8.02 -18.33
C LEU A 98 -10.36 7.05 -19.51
N ASP A 99 -10.58 7.55 -20.73
CA ASP A 99 -10.39 6.75 -21.95
C ASP A 99 -9.08 7.13 -22.64
N LEU A 100 -8.04 6.32 -22.41
CA LEU A 100 -6.72 6.56 -23.01
C LEU A 100 -6.72 6.41 -24.54
N ARG A 101 -7.77 5.84 -25.15
CA ARG A 101 -7.89 5.74 -26.61
C ARG A 101 -8.18 7.09 -27.27
N GLN A 102 -8.73 8.04 -26.52
CA GLN A 102 -9.06 9.36 -27.05
C GLN A 102 -7.79 10.20 -27.22
N PRO A 103 -7.52 10.73 -28.43
CA PRO A 103 -6.42 11.67 -28.63
C PRO A 103 -6.57 12.88 -27.70
N GLY A 104 -5.49 13.28 -27.03
CA GLY A 104 -5.50 14.41 -26.10
C GLY A 104 -6.07 14.13 -24.70
N ALA A 105 -6.52 12.90 -24.42
CA ALA A 105 -6.97 12.52 -23.07
C ALA A 105 -5.87 12.70 -22.00
N VAL A 106 -4.61 12.57 -22.41
CA VAL A 106 -3.43 12.76 -21.56
C VAL A 106 -2.38 13.54 -22.33
N GLU A 107 -1.95 14.67 -21.78
CA GLU A 107 -0.92 15.52 -22.37
C GLU A 107 0.33 15.55 -21.48
N GLU A 108 1.51 15.54 -22.10
CA GLU A 108 2.76 15.84 -21.39
C GLU A 108 2.80 17.34 -21.09
N THR A 109 3.07 17.69 -19.83
CA THR A 109 3.17 19.08 -19.41
C THR A 109 4.34 19.29 -18.47
N SER A 110 4.77 20.55 -18.30
CA SER A 110 5.56 20.95 -17.15
C SER A 110 4.70 21.68 -16.13
N LEU A 111 5.12 21.69 -14.86
CA LEU A 111 4.41 22.43 -13.82
C LEU A 111 4.30 23.92 -14.17
N LEU A 112 5.30 24.50 -14.85
CA LEU A 112 5.24 25.88 -15.30
C LEU A 112 4.20 26.14 -16.38
N ASP A 113 3.93 25.18 -17.26
CA ASP A 113 2.90 25.36 -18.28
C ASP A 113 1.51 25.36 -17.62
N VAL A 114 1.32 24.52 -16.60
CA VAL A 114 0.13 24.54 -15.74
C VAL A 114 0.03 25.86 -14.96
N GLU A 115 1.13 26.36 -14.39
CA GLU A 115 1.18 27.65 -13.69
C GLU A 115 0.97 28.86 -14.61
N ALA A 116 1.48 28.83 -15.84
CA ALA A 116 1.29 29.90 -16.82
C ALA A 116 -0.17 29.99 -17.29
N ALA A 117 -0.85 28.84 -17.43
CA ALA A 117 -2.28 28.77 -17.67
C ALA A 117 -3.08 29.27 -16.45
N ALA A 118 -2.53 29.15 -15.25
CA ALA A 118 -3.23 29.37 -14.02
C ALA A 118 -2.52 30.44 -13.16
N ARG A 119 -2.81 31.73 -13.44
CA ARG A 119 -2.21 32.92 -12.79
C ARG A 119 -1.93 32.68 -11.28
N PHE A 120 -0.67 32.62 -10.84
CA PHE A 120 -0.33 32.19 -9.47
C PHE A 120 0.69 33.06 -8.72
N ASP A 121 0.53 33.09 -7.39
CA ASP A 121 1.41 33.70 -6.37
C ASP A 121 1.73 32.70 -5.20
N PRO A 122 0.80 31.85 -4.68
CA PRO A 122 1.13 30.95 -3.56
C PRO A 122 2.02 29.70 -3.83
N VAL A 123 1.96 29.05 -5.00
CA VAL A 123 2.82 27.90 -5.39
C VAL A 123 4.24 28.41 -5.65
N HIS A 124 4.35 29.60 -6.27
CA HIS A 124 5.59 30.35 -6.42
C HIS A 124 6.26 30.57 -5.05
N GLN A 125 5.51 31.02 -4.02
CA GLN A 125 6.06 31.19 -2.67
C GLN A 125 6.40 29.87 -1.95
N ARG A 126 5.70 28.76 -2.23
CA ARG A 126 5.94 27.43 -1.63
C ARG A 126 7.22 26.76 -2.10
N PHE A 127 7.70 27.11 -3.29
CA PHE A 127 8.91 26.53 -3.89
C PHE A 127 10.07 27.53 -4.06
N LEU A 128 9.87 28.85 -3.87
CA LEU A 128 10.89 29.87 -4.23
C LEU A 128 11.31 30.86 -3.13
N LYS A 129 10.86 30.77 -1.87
CA LYS A 129 11.60 31.50 -0.82
C LYS A 129 12.94 30.77 -0.58
N PRO A 130 14.07 31.47 -0.73
CA PRO A 130 15.25 30.92 -1.38
C PRO A 130 16.00 29.93 -0.49
N MET A 131 16.21 28.71 -0.98
CA MET A 131 17.52 28.07 -0.78
C MET A 131 18.54 28.91 -1.56
N ALA A 132 19.03 29.97 -0.91
CA ALA A 132 20.14 30.76 -1.39
C ALA A 132 21.43 29.96 -1.21
N ASP A 133 21.68 29.01 -2.11
CA ASP A 133 23.07 28.71 -2.47
C ASP A 133 23.51 29.74 -3.52
N HIS A 134 24.74 30.21 -3.39
CA HIS A 134 25.36 31.47 -3.86
C HIS A 134 25.02 32.09 -5.24
N ASP A 135 24.24 31.46 -6.13
CA ASP A 135 24.04 31.93 -7.50
C ASP A 135 22.58 32.16 -7.93
N GLY A 136 21.56 31.93 -7.09
CA GLY A 136 20.16 32.37 -7.32
C GLY A 136 19.46 31.90 -8.62
N SER A 137 20.12 31.10 -9.46
CA SER A 137 19.76 30.82 -10.86
C SER A 137 19.31 29.37 -11.09
N SER A 138 19.49 28.48 -10.12
CA SER A 138 19.25 27.04 -10.26
C SER A 138 17.80 26.60 -10.01
N LEU A 139 17.02 27.35 -9.23
CA LEU A 139 15.69 26.89 -8.76
C LEU A 139 14.53 27.22 -9.72
N ARG A 140 14.56 28.38 -10.39
CA ARG A 140 13.68 28.65 -11.55
C ARG A 140 13.90 27.64 -12.68
N ALA A 141 15.11 27.08 -12.79
CA ALA A 141 15.39 25.99 -13.72
C ALA A 141 14.83 24.63 -13.23
N GLY A 142 14.70 24.41 -11.91
CA GLY A 142 14.09 23.21 -11.34
C GLY A 142 12.57 23.13 -11.59
N LEU A 143 11.83 24.22 -11.37
CA LEU A 143 10.39 24.31 -11.65
C LEU A 143 10.07 24.15 -13.14
N LYS A 144 10.90 24.72 -14.05
CA LYS A 144 10.86 24.51 -15.51
C LYS A 144 10.92 23.03 -15.92
N ARG A 145 11.41 22.17 -15.03
CA ARG A 145 11.72 20.78 -15.34
C ARG A 145 10.88 19.78 -14.56
N LEU A 146 9.94 20.23 -13.73
CA LEU A 146 8.97 19.34 -13.09
C LEU A 146 7.98 18.84 -14.14
N GLN A 147 8.11 17.59 -14.54
CA GLN A 147 7.31 16.97 -15.60
C GLN A 147 6.13 16.20 -15.00
N GLY A 148 4.97 16.32 -15.64
CA GLY A 148 3.77 15.58 -15.29
C GLY A 148 2.92 15.28 -16.51
N LYS A 149 1.86 14.52 -16.29
CA LYS A 149 0.75 14.39 -17.23
C LYS A 149 -0.41 15.25 -16.77
N VAL A 150 -0.96 16.03 -17.68
CA VAL A 150 -2.26 16.67 -17.49
C VAL A 150 -3.33 15.79 -18.11
N ILE A 151 -4.38 15.57 -17.34
CA ILE A 151 -5.62 14.94 -17.79
C ILE A 151 -6.69 16.01 -17.72
N HIS A 152 -7.24 16.36 -18.88
CA HIS A 152 -8.36 17.29 -18.98
C HIS A 152 -9.67 16.51 -18.79
N THR A 153 -10.52 16.96 -17.88
CA THR A 153 -11.80 16.29 -17.55
C THR A 153 -12.98 16.87 -18.35
N HIS A 154 -12.72 17.51 -19.50
CA HIS A 154 -13.75 18.19 -20.31
C HIS A 154 -15.00 17.33 -20.51
N GLY A 155 -16.15 17.84 -20.08
CA GLY A 155 -17.46 17.17 -20.22
C GLY A 155 -17.90 16.32 -19.02
N GLN A 156 -17.05 16.08 -18.02
CA GLN A 156 -17.47 15.49 -16.75
C GLN A 156 -17.95 16.59 -15.79
N ALA A 157 -19.12 16.41 -15.16
CA ALA A 157 -19.73 17.38 -14.24
C ALA A 157 -18.99 17.55 -12.90
N VAL A 158 -17.73 17.10 -12.79
CA VAL A 158 -16.98 16.95 -11.55
C VAL A 158 -15.75 17.87 -11.59
N ALA A 159 -15.66 18.83 -10.66
CA ALA A 159 -14.40 19.50 -10.37
C ALA A 159 -13.41 18.45 -9.81
N PRO A 160 -12.13 18.42 -10.24
CA PRO A 160 -11.35 19.46 -10.92
C PRO A 160 -11.46 19.42 -12.47
N SER A 161 -11.21 20.56 -13.13
CA SER A 161 -11.08 20.60 -14.60
C SER A 161 -9.73 20.07 -15.12
N VAL A 162 -8.72 20.03 -14.24
CA VAL A 162 -7.36 19.58 -14.55
C VAL A 162 -6.85 18.65 -13.45
N ILE A 163 -6.36 17.48 -13.85
CA ILE A 163 -5.69 16.53 -12.96
C ILE A 163 -4.22 16.44 -13.37
N LEU A 164 -3.32 16.70 -12.43
CA LEU A 164 -1.88 16.65 -12.64
C LEU A 164 -1.30 15.37 -12.00
N VAL A 165 -0.75 14.49 -12.83
CA VAL A 165 -0.10 13.25 -12.39
C VAL A 165 1.41 13.36 -12.58
N PRO A 166 2.23 13.34 -11.51
CA PRO A 166 3.68 13.31 -11.65
C PRO A 166 4.17 12.08 -12.45
N GLU A 167 5.16 12.27 -13.34
CA GLU A 167 5.74 11.16 -14.12
C GLU A 167 6.32 10.05 -13.22
N LEU A 168 6.91 10.43 -12.08
CA LEU A 168 7.42 9.50 -11.09
C LEU A 168 6.33 8.68 -10.41
N GLU A 169 5.12 9.23 -10.28
CA GLU A 169 3.98 8.50 -9.74
C GLU A 169 3.49 7.47 -10.77
N LEU A 170 3.48 7.79 -12.06
CA LEU A 170 3.23 6.79 -13.11
C LEU A 170 4.30 5.70 -13.12
N LEU A 171 5.58 6.04 -12.95
CA LEU A 171 6.66 5.06 -12.84
C LEU A 171 6.48 4.14 -11.64
N ARG A 172 6.28 4.73 -10.46
CA ARG A 172 6.01 4.02 -9.21
C ARG A 172 4.79 3.10 -9.32
N PHE A 173 3.71 3.60 -9.90
CA PHE A 173 2.47 2.85 -9.98
C PHE A 173 2.54 1.76 -11.06
N TYR A 174 3.00 2.04 -12.28
CA TYR A 174 2.88 1.05 -13.35
C TYR A 174 4.06 0.10 -13.48
N TYR A 175 5.26 0.51 -13.07
CA TYR A 175 6.48 -0.21 -13.46
C TYR A 175 7.42 -0.55 -12.31
N VAL A 176 7.41 0.22 -11.22
CA VAL A 176 8.39 0.14 -10.14
C VAL A 176 7.76 -0.54 -8.92
N SER A 177 7.64 -1.88 -9.00
CA SER A 177 7.11 -2.76 -7.94
C SER A 177 8.17 -3.25 -6.94
N SER A 178 9.45 -3.06 -7.26
CA SER A 178 10.57 -3.44 -6.40
C SER A 178 11.77 -2.52 -6.59
N GLU A 179 12.71 -2.59 -5.65
CA GLU A 179 13.99 -1.91 -5.74
C GLU A 179 14.74 -2.26 -7.02
N ARG A 180 14.76 -3.55 -7.38
CA ARG A 180 15.42 -4.03 -8.60
C ARG A 180 14.76 -3.45 -9.84
N MET A 181 13.44 -3.46 -9.92
CA MET A 181 12.73 -2.84 -11.05
C MET A 181 13.06 -1.36 -11.18
N ALA A 182 13.12 -0.62 -10.06
CA ALA A 182 13.55 0.77 -10.08
C ALA A 182 14.95 0.92 -10.68
N LYS A 183 15.95 0.21 -10.13
CA LYS A 183 17.34 0.27 -10.62
C LYS A 183 17.43 -0.05 -12.11
N LEU A 184 16.76 -1.10 -12.59
CA LEU A 184 16.80 -1.49 -14.01
C LEU A 184 16.18 -0.42 -14.93
N ILE A 185 15.06 0.19 -14.53
CA ILE A 185 14.41 1.25 -15.32
C ILE A 185 15.30 2.49 -15.41
N PHE A 186 15.82 2.97 -14.28
CA PHE A 186 16.61 4.21 -14.24
C PHE A 186 18.05 4.05 -14.77
N THR A 187 18.55 2.81 -14.89
CA THR A 187 19.85 2.51 -15.54
C THR A 187 19.72 2.18 -17.02
N GLY A 188 18.50 2.19 -17.57
CA GLY A 188 18.23 1.95 -19.00
C GLY A 188 18.41 0.50 -19.43
N HIS A 189 18.19 -0.45 -18.53
CA HIS A 189 18.25 -1.89 -18.83
C HIS A 189 17.33 -2.28 -19.98
N PHE A 190 16.08 -1.81 -19.94
CA PHE A 190 15.03 -2.14 -20.92
C PHE A 190 15.21 -1.49 -22.31
N GLY A 191 16.25 -0.67 -22.49
CA GLY A 191 16.62 -0.09 -23.78
C GLY A 191 17.74 -0.77 -24.53
N ARG A 192 18.24 -1.88 -23.99
CA ARG A 192 19.26 -2.72 -24.62
C ARG A 192 18.57 -3.77 -25.47
N GLU A 193 19.19 -4.17 -26.58
CA GLU A 193 18.66 -5.22 -27.45
C GLU A 193 18.46 -6.55 -26.69
N GLU A 194 19.41 -6.90 -25.83
CA GLU A 194 19.45 -8.14 -25.03
C GLU A 194 18.70 -8.03 -23.67
N TRP A 195 17.84 -7.02 -23.47
CA TRP A 195 17.17 -6.83 -22.17
C TRP A 195 16.32 -8.04 -21.77
N ALA A 196 15.72 -8.71 -22.77
CA ALA A 196 14.87 -9.88 -22.56
C ALA A 196 15.70 -11.06 -22.06
N GLU A 197 16.85 -11.34 -22.69
CA GLU A 197 17.77 -12.40 -22.26
C GLU A 197 18.29 -12.19 -20.85
N SER A 198 18.39 -10.94 -20.39
CA SER A 198 18.88 -10.60 -19.05
C SER A 198 17.81 -10.51 -17.97
N THR A 199 16.55 -10.62 -18.36
CA THR A 199 15.39 -10.61 -17.48
C THR A 199 14.74 -12.00 -17.41
N TYR A 200 14.70 -12.70 -18.54
CA TYR A 200 14.08 -14.00 -18.74
C TYR A 200 15.12 -15.08 -19.01
N ASN A 201 14.79 -16.32 -18.65
CA ASN A 201 15.60 -17.47 -19.00
C ASN A 201 15.01 -18.16 -20.23
N LEU A 202 15.45 -17.70 -21.41
CA LEU A 202 15.01 -18.22 -22.71
C LEU A 202 15.54 -19.64 -23.01
N LEU A 203 16.52 -20.15 -22.22
CA LEU A 203 17.08 -21.49 -22.41
C LEU A 203 16.25 -22.59 -21.77
N HIS A 204 15.51 -22.30 -20.70
CA HIS A 204 14.58 -23.27 -20.10
C HIS A 204 13.33 -23.41 -20.93
N GLU A 205 12.75 -22.26 -21.27
CA GLU A 205 11.46 -22.20 -21.92
C GLU A 205 11.34 -20.85 -22.63
N GLU A 206 11.00 -20.87 -23.91
CA GLU A 206 10.62 -19.65 -24.60
C GLU A 206 9.32 -19.10 -23.98
N PRO A 207 9.22 -17.78 -23.76
CA PRO A 207 7.98 -17.17 -23.32
C PRO A 207 6.84 -17.53 -24.28
N SER A 208 5.76 -18.09 -23.74
CA SER A 208 4.63 -18.57 -24.53
C SER A 208 3.32 -17.93 -24.07
N TYR A 209 2.39 -17.79 -25.01
CA TYR A 209 1.06 -17.26 -24.77
C TYR A 209 0.04 -18.21 -25.38
N ASP A 210 -0.81 -18.79 -24.53
CA ASP A 210 -1.91 -19.63 -24.99
C ASP A 210 -3.06 -18.73 -25.45
N LEU A 211 -3.38 -18.76 -26.74
CA LEU A 211 -4.44 -17.95 -27.35
C LEU A 211 -5.84 -18.37 -26.87
N GLU A 212 -6.05 -19.64 -26.53
CA GLU A 212 -7.35 -20.15 -26.11
C GLU A 212 -7.66 -19.74 -24.66
N SER A 213 -6.75 -20.07 -23.74
CA SER A 213 -6.92 -19.72 -22.32
C SER A 213 -6.55 -18.27 -21.99
N GLY A 214 -5.76 -17.61 -22.85
CA GLY A 214 -5.18 -16.29 -22.60
C GLY A 214 -4.10 -16.27 -21.52
N VAL A 215 -3.49 -17.42 -21.21
CA VAL A 215 -2.46 -17.56 -20.17
C VAL A 215 -1.07 -17.25 -20.73
N ALA A 216 -0.37 -16.32 -20.07
CA ALA A 216 1.02 -16.00 -20.33
C ALA A 216 1.96 -16.86 -19.49
N ARG A 217 2.98 -17.45 -20.11
CA ARG A 217 3.91 -18.39 -19.46
C ARG A 217 5.36 -18.02 -19.71
N PHE A 218 6.15 -17.86 -18.64
CA PHE A 218 7.55 -17.48 -18.75
C PHE A 218 8.41 -17.86 -17.53
N VAL A 219 9.72 -17.96 -17.76
CA VAL A 219 10.73 -18.15 -16.70
C VAL A 219 11.52 -16.85 -16.55
N TYR A 220 11.52 -16.26 -15.37
CA TYR A 220 12.33 -15.07 -15.08
C TYR A 220 13.58 -15.43 -14.27
N ARG A 221 14.66 -14.69 -14.50
CA ARG A 221 15.95 -14.89 -13.83
C ARG A 221 15.90 -14.53 -12.35
N HIS A 222 16.80 -15.08 -11.55
CA HIS A 222 16.83 -14.79 -10.12
C HIS A 222 16.95 -13.27 -9.80
N GLY A 223 16.42 -12.86 -8.66
CA GLY A 223 16.59 -11.52 -8.10
C GLY A 223 15.39 -10.56 -8.29
N PHE A 224 14.39 -10.92 -9.09
CA PHE A 224 13.13 -10.18 -9.16
C PHE A 224 12.18 -10.58 -8.03
N ALA A 225 11.45 -9.61 -7.50
CA ALA A 225 10.42 -9.86 -6.50
C ALA A 225 9.18 -10.46 -7.17
N ARG A 226 8.39 -11.21 -6.40
CA ARG A 226 7.11 -11.74 -6.90
C ARG A 226 6.17 -10.63 -7.39
N ALA A 227 6.19 -9.48 -6.72
CA ALA A 227 5.40 -8.32 -7.12
C ALA A 227 5.76 -7.78 -8.53
N ASP A 228 6.93 -8.13 -9.06
CA ASP A 228 7.38 -7.73 -10.40
C ASP A 228 6.76 -8.59 -11.50
N VAL A 229 6.27 -9.80 -11.18
CA VAL A 229 5.77 -10.78 -12.17
C VAL A 229 4.72 -10.20 -13.11
N PRO A 230 3.65 -9.52 -12.64
CA PRO A 230 2.65 -8.97 -13.55
C PRO A 230 3.21 -7.86 -14.45
N VAL A 231 4.16 -7.07 -13.94
CA VAL A 231 4.81 -6.00 -14.70
C VAL A 231 5.72 -6.58 -15.77
N LEU A 232 6.54 -7.58 -15.42
CA LEU A 232 7.39 -8.31 -16.35
C LEU A 232 6.56 -8.98 -17.45
N ALA A 233 5.52 -9.72 -17.07
CA ALA A 233 4.59 -10.34 -18.00
C ALA A 233 3.98 -9.31 -18.96
N ARG A 234 3.57 -8.15 -18.43
CA ARG A 234 3.01 -7.08 -19.26
C ARG A 234 4.01 -6.58 -20.28
N ILE A 235 5.25 -6.31 -19.88
CA ILE A 235 6.30 -5.82 -20.80
C ILE A 235 6.61 -6.88 -21.86
N LEU A 236 6.61 -8.16 -21.50
CA LEU A 236 6.98 -9.26 -22.38
C LEU A 236 5.89 -9.63 -23.40
N PHE A 237 4.64 -9.69 -22.96
CA PHE A 237 3.51 -10.16 -23.77
C PHE A 237 2.64 -9.03 -24.35
N GLU A 238 3.14 -7.80 -24.32
CA GLU A 238 2.45 -6.69 -24.97
C GLU A 238 2.43 -6.86 -26.49
N GLY A 239 1.29 -6.57 -27.11
CA GLY A 239 1.13 -6.60 -28.57
C GLY A 239 1.87 -5.47 -29.31
N GLY A 240 1.50 -5.26 -30.57
CA GLY A 240 2.29 -4.48 -31.54
C GLY A 240 2.76 -3.08 -31.11
N GLU A 241 1.97 -2.32 -30.36
CA GLU A 241 2.32 -0.92 -30.03
C GLU A 241 3.30 -0.75 -28.86
N ARG A 242 3.51 -1.81 -28.07
CA ARG A 242 4.50 -1.89 -26.98
C ARG A 242 4.53 -0.70 -26.00
N TRP A 243 3.35 -0.26 -25.52
CA TRP A 243 3.20 0.86 -24.58
C TRP A 243 3.98 0.70 -23.27
N ALA A 244 3.86 -0.44 -22.60
CA ALA A 244 4.59 -0.78 -21.39
C ALA A 244 6.11 -0.81 -21.64
N GLN A 245 6.57 -1.41 -22.74
CA GLN A 245 8.00 -1.40 -23.09
C GLN A 245 8.51 0.04 -23.30
N ARG A 246 7.78 0.87 -24.04
CA ARG A 246 8.11 2.29 -24.24
C ARG A 246 8.08 3.08 -22.92
N GLY A 247 7.21 2.71 -22.00
CA GLY A 247 7.11 3.29 -20.66
C GLY A 247 8.35 3.06 -19.79
N VAL A 248 8.90 1.84 -19.80
CA VAL A 248 10.14 1.49 -19.06
C VAL A 248 11.43 1.89 -19.78
N TYR A 249 11.37 2.03 -21.11
CA TYR A 249 12.49 2.46 -21.96
C TYR A 249 12.88 3.92 -21.74
N ARG A 250 11.88 4.81 -21.71
CA ARG A 250 12.07 6.27 -21.74
C ARG A 250 12.97 6.85 -20.65
N PRO A 251 12.87 6.46 -19.36
CA PRO A 251 13.72 7.02 -18.31
C PRO A 251 15.21 6.83 -18.58
N GLY A 252 15.61 5.61 -18.97
CA GLY A 252 17.00 5.27 -19.25
C GLY A 252 17.56 5.98 -20.49
N THR A 253 16.79 6.08 -21.56
CA THR A 253 17.20 6.77 -22.79
C THR A 253 17.40 8.27 -22.55
N LEU A 254 16.54 8.89 -21.74
CA LEU A 254 16.71 10.28 -21.34
C LEU A 254 17.97 10.47 -20.48
N ALA A 255 18.24 9.55 -19.55
CA ALA A 255 19.46 9.56 -18.75
C ALA A 255 20.72 9.50 -19.64
N LEU A 256 20.73 8.63 -20.66
CA LEU A 256 21.82 8.51 -21.62
C LEU A 256 21.97 9.76 -22.49
N ALA A 257 20.89 10.23 -23.10
CA ALA A 257 20.89 11.42 -23.95
C ALA A 257 21.42 12.65 -23.20
N GLN A 258 21.03 12.80 -21.93
CA GLN A 258 21.52 13.90 -21.12
C GLN A 258 22.99 13.77 -20.73
N ARG A 259 23.48 12.56 -20.44
CA ARG A 259 24.92 12.34 -20.19
C ARG A 259 25.77 12.76 -21.40
N ILE A 260 25.28 12.50 -22.61
CA ILE A 260 25.94 12.90 -23.86
C ILE A 260 25.87 14.43 -24.02
N ASN A 261 24.70 15.03 -23.84
CA ASN A 261 24.47 16.45 -24.11
C ASN A 261 25.02 17.40 -23.03
N ALA A 262 25.21 16.93 -21.80
CA ALA A 262 25.50 17.82 -20.67
C ALA A 262 26.94 18.35 -20.61
N ALA A 263 27.88 17.89 -21.46
CA ALA A 263 29.29 18.33 -21.47
C ALA A 263 29.91 18.52 -20.06
N GLY A 264 29.54 17.67 -19.09
CA GLY A 264 30.00 17.74 -17.70
C GLY A 264 29.33 18.75 -16.75
N ARG A 265 28.26 19.45 -17.15
CA ARG A 265 27.65 20.54 -16.35
C ARG A 265 26.48 20.13 -15.46
N SER A 266 25.75 19.06 -15.78
CA SER A 266 24.69 18.55 -14.89
C SER A 266 24.35 17.11 -15.23
N SER A 267 24.35 16.21 -14.23
CA SER A 267 23.89 14.83 -14.36
C SER A 267 22.39 14.65 -14.09
N LEU A 268 21.66 15.78 -13.93
CA LEU A 268 20.24 15.82 -13.59
C LEU A 268 19.35 15.58 -14.80
N PHE A 269 18.61 14.48 -14.82
CA PHE A 269 17.56 14.21 -15.80
C PHE A 269 16.16 14.11 -15.20
N HIS A 270 15.14 14.46 -15.99
CA HIS A 270 13.75 14.34 -15.55
C HIS A 270 13.12 13.13 -16.24
N PRO A 271 12.78 12.08 -15.50
CA PRO A 271 12.24 10.87 -16.09
C PRO A 271 10.88 11.16 -16.72
N ARG A 272 10.62 10.53 -17.86
CA ARG A 272 9.32 10.55 -18.53
C ARG A 272 8.86 9.13 -18.75
N THR A 273 7.56 8.90 -18.64
CA THR A 273 6.94 7.61 -18.91
C THR A 273 5.58 7.80 -19.60
N ARG A 274 4.81 6.72 -19.70
CA ARG A 274 3.45 6.66 -20.27
C ARG A 274 2.64 5.62 -19.52
N PHE A 275 1.32 5.65 -19.68
CA PHE A 275 0.46 4.54 -19.29
C PHE A 275 0.86 3.27 -20.06
N PRO A 276 0.78 2.07 -19.45
CA PRO A 276 1.23 0.82 -20.07
C PRO A 276 0.14 0.12 -20.88
N PHE A 277 -0.85 0.88 -21.39
CA PHE A 277 -1.97 0.38 -22.18
C PHE A 277 -2.73 1.55 -22.82
N MET A 278 -3.57 1.24 -23.82
CA MET A 278 -4.52 2.14 -24.47
C MET A 278 -5.93 1.57 -24.34
N ALA A 279 -6.62 1.91 -23.25
CA ALA A 279 -7.96 1.40 -22.97
C ALA A 279 -8.72 2.35 -22.03
N PRO A 280 -10.06 2.23 -21.97
CA PRO A 280 -10.85 2.82 -20.90
C PRO A 280 -10.40 2.29 -19.55
N THR A 281 -10.24 3.19 -18.58
CA THR A 281 -9.80 2.84 -17.24
C THR A 281 -10.46 3.74 -16.22
N THR A 282 -10.67 3.19 -15.03
CA THR A 282 -11.00 3.95 -13.82
C THR A 282 -9.74 4.01 -12.97
N LEU A 283 -9.41 5.20 -12.49
CA LEU A 283 -8.32 5.44 -11.55
C LEU A 283 -8.90 5.90 -10.22
N GLU A 284 -8.46 5.26 -9.14
CA GLU A 284 -8.65 5.76 -7.78
C GLU A 284 -7.42 6.56 -7.39
N LEU A 285 -7.59 7.83 -7.09
CA LEU A 285 -6.51 8.78 -6.86
C LEU A 285 -6.58 9.34 -5.43
N ALA A 286 -5.42 9.57 -4.82
CA ALA A 286 -5.27 10.36 -3.61
C ALA A 286 -4.39 11.58 -3.90
N GLY A 287 -4.79 12.75 -3.43
CA GLY A 287 -4.11 13.99 -3.81
C GLY A 287 -4.51 15.21 -2.98
N SER A 288 -4.16 16.38 -3.51
CA SER A 288 -4.57 17.66 -2.94
C SER A 288 -5.07 18.61 -4.02
N TYR A 289 -6.12 19.38 -3.68
CA TYR A 289 -6.61 20.46 -4.52
C TYR A 289 -5.72 21.69 -4.38
N TRP A 290 -5.26 22.20 -5.50
CA TRP A 290 -4.52 23.42 -5.63
C TRP A 290 -5.44 24.45 -6.26
N ASN A 291 -5.78 25.48 -5.48
CA ASN A 291 -6.61 26.58 -5.95
C ASN A 291 -5.69 27.65 -6.55
N PHE A 292 -5.77 27.80 -7.87
CA PHE A 292 -5.14 28.88 -8.63
C PHE A 292 -6.00 30.14 -8.54
N LYS A 293 -5.48 31.33 -8.90
CA LYS A 293 -6.33 32.53 -9.02
C LYS A 293 -7.33 32.41 -10.19
N THR A 294 -7.52 31.21 -10.72
CA THR A 294 -8.48 30.83 -11.75
C THR A 294 -9.63 30.07 -11.09
N ASP A 295 -10.82 30.11 -11.69
CA ASP A 295 -12.05 29.45 -11.20
C ASP A 295 -12.03 27.92 -11.31
N HIS A 296 -10.84 27.34 -11.49
CA HIS A 296 -10.62 25.97 -11.89
C HIS A 296 -9.52 25.37 -11.00
N PRO A 297 -9.88 24.59 -9.96
CA PRO A 297 -8.90 23.94 -9.11
C PRO A 297 -8.20 22.83 -9.87
N VAL A 298 -6.88 22.70 -9.68
CA VAL A 298 -6.10 21.57 -10.18
C VAL A 298 -5.99 20.54 -9.07
N PHE A 299 -6.20 19.26 -9.39
CA PHE A 299 -5.93 18.18 -8.45
C PHE A 299 -4.54 17.61 -8.71
N LEU A 300 -3.62 17.83 -7.78
CA LEU A 300 -2.32 17.18 -7.81
C LEU A 300 -2.46 15.77 -7.24
N VAL A 301 -2.18 14.77 -8.07
CA VAL A 301 -2.11 13.37 -7.63
C VAL A 301 -0.85 13.17 -6.81
N HIS A 302 -1.04 12.73 -5.57
CA HIS A 302 0.05 12.27 -4.71
C HIS A 302 0.31 10.78 -4.91
N GLN A 303 -0.76 10.02 -5.10
CA GLN A 303 -0.73 8.57 -5.22
C GLN A 303 -1.90 8.09 -6.08
N ILE A 304 -1.62 7.21 -7.04
CA ILE A 304 -2.61 6.33 -7.66
C ILE A 304 -2.78 5.13 -6.72
N LEU A 305 -4.02 4.93 -6.28
CA LEU A 305 -4.42 3.88 -5.34
C LEU A 305 -4.75 2.59 -6.08
N SER A 306 -5.56 2.69 -7.14
CA SER A 306 -5.92 1.55 -7.98
C SER A 306 -6.20 1.96 -9.42
N CYS A 307 -6.18 0.98 -10.32
CA CYS A 307 -6.43 1.16 -11.74
C CYS A 307 -7.17 -0.06 -12.31
N SER A 308 -8.21 0.18 -13.13
CA SER A 308 -8.95 -0.88 -13.84
C SER A 308 -8.37 -1.25 -15.21
N GLY A 309 -7.24 -0.64 -15.60
CA GLY A 309 -6.62 -0.85 -16.89
C GLY A 309 -6.27 -2.31 -17.17
N PRO A 310 -6.51 -2.82 -18.39
CA PRO A 310 -6.35 -4.22 -18.72
C PRO A 310 -4.88 -4.65 -18.74
N PHE A 311 -4.66 -5.95 -18.55
CA PHE A 311 -3.40 -6.64 -18.88
C PHE A 311 -3.55 -7.36 -20.22
N PRO A 312 -2.44 -7.62 -20.95
CA PRO A 312 -2.48 -8.34 -22.23
C PRO A 312 -2.76 -9.85 -22.09
N PHE A 313 -3.04 -10.34 -20.89
CA PHE A 313 -3.28 -11.74 -20.58
C PHE A 313 -4.45 -11.89 -19.61
N LYS A 314 -5.04 -13.07 -19.58
CA LYS A 314 -6.12 -13.51 -18.67
C LYS A 314 -5.62 -14.37 -17.52
N GLY A 315 -4.34 -14.75 -17.54
CA GLY A 315 -3.68 -15.50 -16.48
C GLY A 315 -2.17 -15.47 -16.64
N ILE A 316 -1.44 -15.77 -15.57
CA ILE A 316 0.02 -15.90 -15.58
C ILE A 316 0.39 -17.25 -14.99
N SER A 317 1.19 -18.03 -15.72
CA SER A 317 2.00 -19.10 -15.14
C SER A 317 3.46 -18.70 -15.18
N TYR A 318 4.16 -18.77 -14.05
CA TYR A 318 5.55 -18.31 -14.01
C TYR A 318 6.45 -19.22 -13.20
N CYS A 319 7.72 -19.23 -13.60
CA CYS A 319 8.77 -19.88 -12.86
C CYS A 319 9.92 -18.92 -12.55
N GLU A 320 10.50 -19.07 -11.35
CA GLU A 320 11.72 -18.39 -10.93
C GLU A 320 12.91 -19.34 -11.14
N GLU A 321 13.95 -18.87 -11.82
CA GLU A 321 15.25 -19.55 -11.88
C GLU A 321 15.89 -19.59 -10.47
N VAL A 322 16.46 -20.74 -10.09
CA VAL A 322 17.13 -20.88 -8.79
C VAL A 322 18.34 -19.94 -8.73
N GLY A 323 18.43 -19.16 -7.64
CA GLY A 323 19.55 -18.26 -7.37
C GLY A 323 20.83 -18.97 -6.88
N PRO A 324 21.86 -18.20 -6.50
CA PRO A 324 23.12 -18.73 -6.00
C PRO A 324 22.91 -19.67 -4.79
N GLY A 325 23.48 -20.88 -4.85
CA GLY A 325 23.28 -21.95 -3.86
C GLY A 325 22.33 -23.07 -4.32
N GLY A 326 21.69 -22.94 -5.48
CA GLY A 326 21.10 -24.07 -6.21
C GLY A 326 22.14 -24.98 -6.85
N LYS A 327 21.69 -26.05 -7.52
CA LYS A 327 22.59 -26.87 -8.36
C LYS A 327 23.28 -25.95 -9.38
N PRO A 328 24.61 -25.85 -9.38
CA PRO A 328 25.32 -25.03 -10.34
C PRO A 328 25.09 -25.58 -11.75
N ALA A 329 25.04 -24.70 -12.74
CA ALA A 329 25.03 -25.10 -14.13
C ALA A 329 26.31 -25.91 -14.45
N GLY A 330 26.23 -26.85 -15.39
CA GLY A 330 27.38 -27.65 -15.80
C GLY A 330 28.56 -26.79 -16.31
N PRO A 331 29.79 -27.33 -16.34
CA PRO A 331 30.98 -26.58 -16.75
C PRO A 331 30.89 -26.02 -18.19
N ASP A 332 30.13 -26.70 -19.05
CA ASP A 332 29.86 -26.32 -20.45
C ASP A 332 28.69 -25.35 -20.62
N ALA A 333 28.02 -24.97 -19.52
CA ALA A 333 26.92 -24.02 -19.58
C ALA A 333 27.38 -22.63 -20.04
N PRO A 334 26.55 -21.90 -20.79
CA PRO A 334 26.87 -20.53 -21.18
C PRO A 334 27.10 -19.64 -19.96
N VAL A 335 28.03 -18.70 -20.07
CA VAL A 335 28.23 -17.67 -19.04
C VAL A 335 26.96 -16.84 -18.93
N ALA A 336 26.48 -16.64 -17.71
CA ALA A 336 25.49 -15.60 -17.46
C ALA A 336 26.12 -14.25 -17.81
N PHE A 337 25.69 -13.64 -18.92
CA PHE A 337 26.12 -12.30 -19.34
C PHE A 337 27.62 -12.20 -19.69
N PRO A 338 28.08 -12.82 -20.80
CA PRO A 338 29.47 -12.74 -21.23
C PRO A 338 29.91 -11.27 -21.42
N GLY A 339 31.09 -10.92 -20.88
CA GLY A 339 31.67 -9.58 -21.00
C GLY A 339 31.19 -8.53 -19.97
N ARG A 340 30.35 -8.89 -18.99
CA ARG A 340 29.82 -7.94 -17.99
C ARG A 340 30.30 -8.22 -16.57
N ARG A 341 30.80 -7.19 -15.89
CA ARG A 341 30.94 -7.17 -14.42
C ARG A 341 29.58 -6.86 -13.79
N TRP A 342 28.86 -7.90 -13.38
CA TRP A 342 27.69 -7.73 -12.51
C TRP A 342 28.13 -7.78 -11.05
N ARG A 343 27.68 -6.82 -10.24
CA ARG A 343 27.70 -7.01 -8.78
C ARG A 343 26.55 -7.94 -8.43
N HIS A 344 26.87 -9.04 -7.75
CA HIS A 344 25.87 -10.01 -7.30
C HIS A 344 24.93 -9.35 -6.29
N LEU A 345 23.68 -9.11 -6.69
CA LEU A 345 22.63 -8.70 -5.78
C LEU A 345 22.06 -9.95 -5.12
N ARG A 346 22.46 -10.23 -3.87
CA ARG A 346 21.87 -11.34 -3.09
C ARG A 346 20.40 -11.04 -2.86
N GLY A 347 19.49 -11.87 -3.37
CA GLY A 347 18.06 -11.74 -3.10
C GLY A 347 17.75 -11.75 -1.60
N GLY A 348 16.98 -10.75 -1.14
CA GLY A 348 16.69 -10.52 0.28
C GLY A 348 15.25 -10.78 0.68
N SER A 349 15.11 -11.23 1.93
CA SER A 349 13.88 -11.24 2.73
C SER A 349 13.55 -9.83 3.24
N SER A 350 12.26 -9.58 3.53
CA SER A 350 11.65 -8.27 3.84
C SER A 350 12.43 -7.41 4.85
N VAL A 351 12.62 -6.15 4.48
CA VAL A 351 13.30 -5.08 5.23
C VAL A 351 12.31 -3.95 5.52
N GLY A 352 12.36 -3.39 6.72
CA GLY A 352 11.50 -2.28 7.15
C GLY A 352 11.73 -0.98 6.37
N LEU A 353 10.69 -0.14 6.33
CA LEU A 353 10.56 1.11 5.56
C LEU A 353 11.46 2.29 6.00
N GLY A 354 12.57 2.01 6.71
CA GLY A 354 13.51 3.06 7.10
C GLY A 354 14.35 3.52 5.92
N LEU A 355 14.51 4.84 5.73
CA LEU A 355 15.56 5.41 4.87
C LEU A 355 16.92 5.15 5.54
N SER A 356 17.43 3.91 5.45
CA SER A 356 18.66 3.46 6.10
C SER A 356 19.80 3.27 5.09
N THR A 357 21.05 3.39 5.57
CA THR A 357 22.26 2.96 4.86
C THR A 357 22.90 1.72 5.47
N GLU A 358 22.21 1.06 6.39
CA GLU A 358 22.65 -0.19 6.99
C GLU A 358 21.69 -1.33 6.63
N PRO A 359 22.21 -2.55 6.43
CA PRO A 359 21.42 -3.77 6.47
C PRO A 359 20.41 -3.76 7.62
N PRO A 360 19.15 -4.14 7.42
CA PRO A 360 18.29 -4.38 8.58
C PRO A 360 18.82 -5.57 9.38
N ALA A 361 19.00 -5.36 10.68
CA ALA A 361 18.97 -6.45 11.63
C ALA A 361 17.61 -7.17 11.52
N GLY A 362 17.63 -8.50 11.59
CA GLY A 362 16.40 -9.30 11.59
C GLY A 362 15.53 -8.90 12.77
N GLY A 363 14.29 -8.45 12.51
CA GLY A 363 13.34 -8.08 13.57
C GLY A 363 12.51 -6.81 13.32
N VAL A 364 12.74 -6.07 12.24
CA VAL A 364 11.98 -4.83 11.96
C VAL A 364 10.59 -5.13 11.37
N GLU A 365 9.60 -4.36 11.84
CA GLU A 365 8.19 -4.44 11.52
C GLU A 365 7.90 -4.54 10.01
N LYS A 366 7.19 -5.62 9.63
CA LYS A 366 6.79 -5.89 8.24
C LYS A 366 5.59 -5.01 7.89
N GLN A 367 5.81 -3.84 7.30
CA GLN A 367 4.71 -3.09 6.72
C GLN A 367 4.23 -3.74 5.41
N LEU A 368 2.94 -4.02 5.38
CA LEU A 368 2.23 -4.64 4.27
C LEU A 368 1.99 -3.57 3.19
N PHE A 369 2.71 -3.67 2.08
CA PHE A 369 2.30 -2.95 0.88
C PHE A 369 1.12 -3.67 0.22
N GLN A 370 0.28 -2.89 -0.47
CA GLN A 370 -0.79 -3.44 -1.31
C GLN A 370 -0.16 -4.34 -2.37
N GLY A 371 -0.49 -5.65 -2.31
CA GLY A 371 -0.11 -6.61 -3.35
C GLY A 371 -0.59 -6.16 -4.72
N ALA A 372 0.00 -6.72 -5.79
CA ALA A 372 -0.29 -6.30 -7.16
C ALA A 372 -1.80 -6.38 -7.49
N GLY A 373 -2.53 -7.34 -6.89
CA GLY A 373 -3.98 -7.49 -7.05
C GLY A 373 -4.84 -6.40 -6.41
N ARG A 374 -4.35 -5.66 -5.40
CA ARG A 374 -5.07 -4.48 -4.86
C ARG A 374 -4.83 -3.23 -5.69
N LYS A 375 -3.66 -3.16 -6.34
CA LYS A 375 -3.23 -2.05 -7.19
C LYS A 375 -3.89 -2.07 -8.56
N PHE A 376 -3.99 -3.25 -9.16
CA PHE A 376 -4.59 -3.42 -10.47
C PHE A 376 -5.85 -4.27 -10.38
N LEU A 377 -7.01 -3.65 -10.57
CA LEU A 377 -8.31 -4.33 -10.47
C LEU A 377 -8.42 -5.45 -11.51
N ALA A 378 -7.79 -5.29 -12.68
CA ALA A 378 -7.74 -6.32 -13.71
C ALA A 378 -6.99 -7.62 -13.28
N LEU A 379 -6.17 -7.57 -12.23
CA LEU A 379 -5.54 -8.78 -11.66
C LEU A 379 -6.41 -9.44 -10.59
N GLN A 380 -7.51 -8.82 -10.16
CA GLN A 380 -8.41 -9.42 -9.16
C GLN A 380 -9.13 -10.61 -9.78
N GLY A 381 -9.00 -11.78 -9.14
CA GLY A 381 -9.55 -13.03 -9.67
C GLY A 381 -8.74 -13.65 -10.81
N MET A 382 -7.68 -12.99 -11.29
CA MET A 382 -6.82 -13.53 -12.32
C MET A 382 -5.95 -14.68 -11.77
N PRO A 383 -5.90 -15.86 -12.42
CA PRO A 383 -5.02 -16.94 -12.00
C PRO A 383 -3.55 -16.54 -12.17
N ILE A 384 -2.82 -16.46 -11.06
CA ILE A 384 -1.37 -16.23 -11.02
C ILE A 384 -0.71 -17.44 -10.38
N VAL A 385 -0.30 -18.39 -11.21
CA VAL A 385 0.23 -19.69 -10.83
C VAL A 385 1.75 -19.63 -10.76
N ARG A 386 2.30 -19.99 -9.60
CA ARG A 386 3.74 -20.18 -9.42
C ARG A 386 4.09 -21.65 -9.64
N GLU A 387 4.92 -21.92 -10.63
CA GLU A 387 5.44 -23.25 -10.88
C GLU A 387 6.66 -23.55 -10.01
N LYS A 388 7.06 -24.84 -9.97
CA LYS A 388 8.29 -25.26 -9.28
C LYS A 388 9.48 -24.53 -9.90
N ARG A 389 10.38 -24.05 -9.05
CA ARG A 389 11.63 -23.40 -9.46
C ARG A 389 12.42 -24.30 -10.41
N ARG A 390 13.08 -23.68 -11.39
CA ARG A 390 13.92 -24.35 -12.39
C ARG A 390 15.39 -24.08 -12.08
N ASP A 391 16.25 -25.08 -12.28
CA ASP A 391 17.68 -24.98 -12.00
C ASP A 391 18.35 -23.84 -12.80
N CYS A 392 19.53 -23.37 -12.40
CA CYS A 392 20.24 -22.34 -13.17
C CYS A 392 20.84 -22.96 -14.45
N THR A 393 20.56 -22.40 -15.63
CA THR A 393 21.13 -22.88 -16.91
C THR A 393 22.43 -22.16 -17.28
N HIS A 394 22.85 -21.18 -16.49
CA HIS A 394 24.03 -20.37 -16.78
C HIS A 394 25.09 -20.50 -15.68
N ARG A 395 26.37 -20.46 -16.06
CA ARG A 395 27.49 -20.36 -15.10
C ARG A 395 27.72 -18.91 -14.69
N ALA A 396 28.20 -18.69 -13.46
CA ALA A 396 28.57 -17.35 -13.01
C ALA A 396 29.72 -16.80 -13.89
N GLY A 397 29.64 -15.52 -14.29
CA GLY A 397 30.73 -14.85 -15.00
C GLY A 397 31.97 -14.76 -14.11
N GLY A 398 33.05 -15.45 -14.50
CA GLY A 398 34.34 -15.36 -13.82
C GLY A 398 34.89 -13.94 -13.92
N GLY A 399 34.94 -13.23 -12.80
CA GLY A 399 35.42 -11.85 -12.73
C GLY A 399 36.00 -11.51 -11.36
N SER A 400 37.16 -12.08 -11.03
CA SER A 400 38.06 -11.56 -10.01
C SER A 400 38.80 -10.33 -10.55
N GLY A 401 38.76 -9.19 -9.86
CA GLY A 401 39.82 -8.16 -9.98
C GLY A 401 39.38 -6.70 -9.90
N GLY A 402 39.95 -5.98 -8.94
CA GLY A 402 40.05 -4.51 -8.88
C GLY A 402 39.35 -3.91 -7.67
N ALA A 403 40.03 -3.87 -6.53
CA ALA A 403 39.65 -3.04 -5.39
C ALA A 403 39.63 -1.58 -5.84
N VAL A 404 38.43 -1.03 -6.01
CA VAL A 404 38.23 0.42 -5.94
C VAL A 404 38.01 0.69 -4.45
N GLU A 405 38.85 1.52 -3.85
CA GLU A 405 38.75 1.90 -2.43
C GLU A 405 37.32 2.26 -2.06
N ASP A 406 36.77 1.51 -1.11
CA ASP A 406 35.42 1.65 -0.58
C ASP A 406 35.30 2.94 0.23
N LEU A 407 34.34 3.81 -0.12
CA LEU A 407 33.87 4.89 0.76
C LEU A 407 32.66 4.40 1.57
N PRO A 408 32.61 4.59 2.91
CA PRO A 408 31.78 3.75 3.79
C PRO A 408 30.25 3.96 3.77
N ASN A 409 29.69 4.82 2.91
CA ASN A 409 28.43 5.51 3.27
C ASN A 409 27.23 5.41 2.30
N SER A 410 27.18 4.45 1.37
CA SER A 410 26.02 4.25 0.49
C SER A 410 25.66 2.77 0.35
N SER A 411 24.72 2.26 1.16
CA SER A 411 24.17 0.91 0.99
C SER A 411 22.65 0.94 0.83
N THR A 412 22.19 0.46 -0.32
CA THR A 412 20.84 -0.06 -0.54
C THR A 412 20.90 -1.56 -0.76
N GLY A 413 21.44 -2.31 0.19
CA GLY A 413 21.37 -3.78 0.14
C GLY A 413 22.33 -4.47 -0.84
N ASP A 414 23.12 -3.73 -1.61
CA ASP A 414 24.11 -4.32 -2.53
C ASP A 414 25.39 -4.63 -1.73
N PRO A 415 25.91 -5.87 -1.76
CA PRO A 415 27.10 -6.21 -1.01
C PRO A 415 28.32 -5.48 -1.60
N THR A 416 28.90 -4.56 -0.83
CA THR A 416 30.33 -4.21 -0.95
C THR A 416 31.15 -5.43 -0.51
N GLN A 417 32.41 -5.56 -0.92
CA GLN A 417 33.20 -6.79 -0.74
C GLN A 417 33.49 -7.16 0.74
N GLY A 418 33.03 -6.37 1.71
CA GLY A 418 32.99 -6.74 3.13
C GLY A 418 31.72 -7.53 3.47
N ASN A 419 31.83 -8.50 4.39
CA ASN A 419 30.73 -9.27 4.97
C ASN A 419 29.64 -8.35 5.54
N THR A 420 28.71 -7.89 4.70
CA THR A 420 27.56 -7.09 5.10
C THR A 420 26.30 -7.93 4.95
N SER A 421 25.49 -7.97 6.01
CA SER A 421 24.22 -8.71 6.10
C SER A 421 23.06 -8.03 5.35
N ALA A 422 23.38 -7.16 4.39
CA ALA A 422 22.45 -6.29 3.68
C ALA A 422 21.43 -7.09 2.87
N LYS A 423 20.14 -6.74 3.02
CA LYS A 423 19.02 -7.43 2.38
C LYS A 423 18.29 -6.46 1.44
N PRO A 424 18.07 -6.83 0.17
CA PRO A 424 17.25 -6.04 -0.74
C PRO A 424 15.83 -5.81 -0.26
N LEU A 425 15.26 -4.66 -0.63
CA LEU A 425 13.86 -4.34 -0.38
C LEU A 425 12.97 -5.09 -1.36
N ALA A 426 12.38 -6.20 -0.90
CA ALA A 426 11.31 -6.89 -1.60
C ALA A 426 9.96 -6.55 -0.97
N ILE A 427 9.03 -6.03 -1.77
CA ILE A 427 7.61 -5.95 -1.39
C ILE A 427 7.09 -7.38 -1.27
N GLN A 428 6.91 -7.85 -0.04
CA GLN A 428 6.28 -9.14 0.20
C GLN A 428 4.78 -9.02 -0.05
N ASP A 429 4.37 -9.48 -1.23
CA ASP A 429 2.99 -9.86 -1.45
C ASP A 429 2.74 -11.13 -0.64
N LYS A 430 2.17 -10.98 0.57
CA LYS A 430 1.55 -12.13 1.23
C LYS A 430 0.45 -12.57 0.28
N THR A 431 0.70 -13.67 -0.43
CA THR A 431 -0.32 -14.40 -1.18
C THR A 431 -1.64 -14.31 -0.44
N LEU A 432 -2.62 -13.70 -1.12
CA LEU A 432 -4.01 -13.54 -0.75
C LEU A 432 -4.45 -14.56 0.31
N ARG A 433 -4.39 -14.14 1.57
CA ARG A 433 -5.62 -14.26 2.35
C ARG A 433 -6.45 -13.06 1.89
N PRO A 434 -7.72 -13.24 1.50
CA PRO A 434 -8.62 -12.09 1.25
C PRO A 434 -8.47 -11.09 2.40
N SER A 435 -8.63 -9.79 2.15
CA SER A 435 -8.64 -8.81 3.24
C SER A 435 -9.70 -9.25 4.22
N VAL A 436 -9.26 -9.86 5.33
CA VAL A 436 -10.15 -10.22 6.40
C VAL A 436 -10.57 -8.88 6.97
N VAL A 437 -11.86 -8.54 6.79
CA VAL A 437 -12.46 -7.43 7.51
C VAL A 437 -12.08 -7.61 8.98
N PRO A 438 -11.49 -6.58 9.63
CA PRO A 438 -11.11 -6.70 11.01
C PRO A 438 -12.35 -7.07 11.83
N ALA A 439 -12.18 -8.02 12.73
CA ALA A 439 -13.23 -8.32 13.69
C ALA A 439 -13.23 -7.19 14.72
N SER A 440 -13.90 -6.07 14.42
CA SER A 440 -14.03 -4.90 15.28
C SER A 440 -15.49 -4.46 15.43
N LEU A 441 -15.78 -3.67 16.46
CA LEU A 441 -17.10 -3.04 16.63
C LEU A 441 -17.41 -2.08 15.47
N ASP A 442 -16.41 -1.38 14.93
CA ASP A 442 -16.62 -0.53 13.75
C ASP A 442 -17.12 -1.32 12.55
N ALA A 443 -16.54 -2.49 12.29
CA ALA A 443 -17.00 -3.37 11.21
C ALA A 443 -18.42 -3.91 11.46
N PHE A 444 -18.79 -4.15 12.72
CA PHE A 444 -20.15 -4.51 13.10
C PHE A 444 -21.14 -3.36 12.86
N LEU A 445 -20.80 -2.14 13.26
CA LEU A 445 -21.63 -0.95 13.06
C LEU A 445 -21.81 -0.63 11.56
N GLU A 446 -20.75 -0.72 10.78
CA GLU A 446 -20.84 -0.60 9.32
C GLU A 446 -21.73 -1.70 8.71
N ALA A 447 -21.63 -2.94 9.21
CA ALA A 447 -22.51 -4.03 8.76
C ALA A 447 -23.98 -3.82 9.16
N LEU A 448 -24.26 -3.22 10.33
CA LEU A 448 -25.61 -2.83 10.74
C LEU A 448 -26.18 -1.72 9.83
N ASP A 449 -25.37 -0.74 9.44
CA ASP A 449 -25.78 0.30 8.48
C ASP A 449 -26.14 -0.32 7.12
N VAL A 450 -25.33 -1.27 6.61
CA VAL A 450 -25.66 -2.03 5.39
C VAL A 450 -26.95 -2.85 5.57
N LEU A 451 -27.10 -3.56 6.69
CA LEU A 451 -28.29 -4.35 6.99
C LEU A 451 -29.55 -3.47 7.01
N SER A 452 -29.50 -2.28 7.59
CA SER A 452 -30.64 -1.33 7.62
C SER A 452 -31.04 -0.83 6.24
N LYS A 453 -30.08 -0.71 5.32
CA LYS A 453 -30.30 -0.30 3.92
C LYS A 453 -30.84 -1.46 3.08
N GLU A 454 -30.36 -2.67 3.29
CA GLU A 454 -30.81 -3.87 2.56
C GLU A 454 -32.15 -4.40 3.05
N ARG A 455 -32.49 -4.16 4.33
CA ARG A 455 -33.73 -4.59 4.97
C ARG A 455 -34.48 -3.41 5.59
N PRO A 456 -34.96 -2.44 4.78
CA PRO A 456 -35.69 -1.28 5.28
C PRO A 456 -37.02 -1.66 5.97
N GLU A 457 -37.54 -2.85 5.73
CA GLU A 457 -38.70 -3.41 6.41
C GLU A 457 -38.42 -3.83 7.87
N TRP A 458 -37.15 -3.93 8.28
CA TRP A 458 -36.78 -4.23 9.65
C TRP A 458 -36.54 -2.94 10.44
N ARG A 459 -37.28 -2.77 11.53
CA ARG A 459 -37.03 -1.64 12.43
C ARG A 459 -35.85 -1.97 13.34
N MET A 460 -34.75 -1.24 13.18
CA MET A 460 -33.53 -1.41 13.96
C MET A 460 -33.35 -0.27 14.97
N GLU A 461 -33.06 -0.63 16.21
CA GLU A 461 -32.80 0.32 17.29
C GLU A 461 -31.67 -0.22 18.18
N THR A 462 -30.83 0.67 18.72
CA THR A 462 -29.86 0.27 19.74
C THR A 462 -30.56 0.16 21.08
N VAL A 463 -30.24 -0.91 21.81
CA VAL A 463 -30.74 -1.10 23.18
C VAL A 463 -29.58 -0.92 24.13
N PRO A 464 -29.61 0.10 25.01
CA PRO A 464 -28.63 0.21 26.07
C PRO A 464 -28.80 -0.98 27.02
N ALA A 465 -27.71 -1.68 27.29
CA ALA A 465 -27.65 -2.75 28.26
C ALA A 465 -26.80 -2.30 29.45
N GLY A 466 -27.40 -2.21 30.64
CA GLY A 466 -26.63 -1.84 31.82
C GLY A 466 -27.44 -1.73 33.11
N PHE A 467 -26.88 -2.36 34.14
CA PHE A 467 -27.19 -2.15 35.56
C PHE A 467 -27.08 -0.66 35.92
N ASP A 468 -28.08 -0.16 36.65
CA ASP A 468 -28.11 1.15 37.31
C ASP A 468 -28.09 2.41 36.41
N GLY A 469 -28.39 2.31 35.10
CA GLY A 469 -28.52 3.49 34.25
C GLY A 469 -27.25 4.32 34.11
N ARG A 470 -26.07 3.70 34.30
CA ARG A 470 -24.78 4.36 34.03
C ARG A 470 -24.53 4.34 32.54
N TYR A 471 -25.02 5.38 31.87
CA TYR A 471 -24.64 5.70 30.51
C TYR A 471 -23.17 6.12 30.47
N ASP A 472 -22.51 5.90 29.34
CA ASP A 472 -21.43 6.81 28.94
C ASP A 472 -22.13 8.14 28.57
N GLU A 473 -22.44 8.97 29.58
CA GLU A 473 -23.16 10.23 29.41
C GLU A 473 -22.44 11.19 28.44
N GLU A 474 -21.15 10.94 28.18
CA GLU A 474 -20.30 11.79 27.36
C GLU A 474 -20.03 11.23 25.95
N ARG A 475 -20.30 9.95 25.64
CA ARG A 475 -19.88 9.34 24.36
C ARG A 475 -20.84 8.27 23.81
N GLU A 476 -21.59 8.69 22.78
CA GLU A 476 -22.25 7.87 21.74
C GLU A 476 -23.32 6.84 22.21
N ALA A 477 -24.59 7.11 21.88
CA ALA A 477 -25.79 6.31 22.21
C ALA A 477 -25.83 4.85 21.68
N TRP A 478 -24.72 4.35 21.13
CA TRP A 478 -24.61 3.03 20.51
C TRP A 478 -23.95 1.98 21.41
N PHE A 479 -23.25 2.40 22.46
CA PHE A 479 -22.45 1.49 23.28
C PHE A 479 -23.10 1.18 24.62
N SER A 480 -22.84 -0.04 25.08
CA SER A 480 -23.19 -0.57 26.39
C SER A 480 -21.94 -1.17 27.04
N LEU A 481 -21.94 -1.31 28.36
CA LEU A 481 -20.80 -1.79 29.12
C LEU A 481 -21.10 -3.16 29.72
N PHE A 482 -20.11 -4.07 29.72
CA PHE A 482 -20.29 -5.36 30.41
C PHE A 482 -20.40 -5.17 31.93
N PRO A 483 -21.29 -5.94 32.61
CA PRO A 483 -21.50 -5.78 34.04
C PRO A 483 -20.27 -6.18 34.84
N MET A 484 -20.14 -5.53 36.00
CA MET A 484 -19.13 -5.87 36.99
C MET A 484 -19.62 -7.02 37.86
N VAL A 485 -19.24 -8.25 37.49
CA VAL A 485 -19.68 -9.45 38.23
C VAL A 485 -18.79 -9.67 39.46
N PRO A 486 -19.36 -9.73 40.68
CA PRO A 486 -18.61 -10.15 41.87
C PRO A 486 -18.11 -11.57 41.67
N CYS A 487 -16.78 -11.75 41.74
CA CYS A 487 -16.15 -13.07 41.70
C CYS A 487 -15.23 -13.26 42.90
N GLU A 488 -15.10 -14.51 43.35
CA GLU A 488 -14.17 -14.91 44.41
C GLU A 488 -12.71 -14.67 43.98
N LYS A 489 -11.81 -14.48 44.95
CA LYS A 489 -10.38 -14.15 44.70
C LYS A 489 -9.68 -15.15 43.77
N ARG A 490 -10.07 -16.43 43.80
CA ARG A 490 -9.50 -17.48 42.93
C ARG A 490 -9.88 -17.34 41.45
N THR A 491 -10.91 -16.56 41.15
CA THR A 491 -11.46 -16.32 39.80
C THR A 491 -11.22 -14.89 39.31
N LEU A 492 -10.18 -14.20 39.81
CA LEU A 492 -9.84 -12.83 39.40
C LEU A 492 -9.63 -12.68 37.88
N GLN A 493 -9.28 -13.75 37.17
CA GLN A 493 -9.20 -13.74 35.69
C GLN A 493 -10.57 -13.53 35.03
N LEU A 494 -11.69 -13.89 35.67
CA LEU A 494 -13.04 -13.67 35.12
C LEU A 494 -13.45 -12.19 35.15
N ARG A 495 -13.00 -11.44 36.17
CA ARG A 495 -13.14 -9.96 36.18
C ARG A 495 -12.45 -9.29 35.00
N GLN A 496 -11.46 -9.96 34.40
CA GLN A 496 -10.69 -9.39 33.31
C GLN A 496 -11.52 -9.23 32.04
N PHE A 497 -12.58 -10.02 31.86
CA PHE A 497 -13.40 -9.94 30.65
C PHE A 497 -14.13 -8.60 30.51
N SER A 498 -14.64 -8.04 31.61
CA SER A 498 -15.35 -6.75 31.60
C SER A 498 -14.44 -5.53 31.33
N PHE A 499 -13.13 -5.73 31.14
CA PHE A 499 -12.17 -4.63 30.89
C PHE A 499 -11.36 -4.86 29.61
N MET A 500 -10.81 -3.77 29.06
CA MET A 500 -9.92 -3.76 27.89
C MET A 500 -8.45 -3.86 28.27
N ASP A 501 -8.09 -3.39 29.47
CA ASP A 501 -6.73 -3.34 29.97
C ASP A 501 -6.53 -4.23 31.22
N ASP A 502 -5.27 -4.57 31.50
CA ASP A 502 -4.89 -5.41 32.65
C ASP A 502 -4.95 -4.68 33.99
N GLU A 503 -4.98 -3.35 33.99
CA GLU A 503 -5.15 -2.51 35.18
C GLU A 503 -6.63 -2.30 35.55
N ARG A 504 -7.56 -2.71 34.67
CA ARG A 504 -9.02 -2.60 34.81
C ARG A 504 -9.49 -1.16 34.92
N THR A 505 -8.91 -0.31 34.10
CA THR A 505 -9.22 1.12 34.02
C THR A 505 -10.24 1.44 32.93
N GLU A 506 -10.29 0.62 31.88
CA GLU A 506 -11.15 0.78 30.71
C GLU A 506 -12.13 -0.39 30.60
N GLN A 507 -13.44 -0.11 30.75
CA GLN A 507 -14.47 -1.15 30.63
C GLN A 507 -14.68 -1.58 29.17
N ARG A 508 -14.91 -2.88 28.96
CA ARG A 508 -15.18 -3.45 27.63
C ARG A 508 -16.56 -3.00 27.16
N ARG A 509 -16.60 -2.42 25.96
CA ARG A 509 -17.85 -2.01 25.30
C ARG A 509 -18.50 -3.17 24.54
N LEU A 510 -19.81 -3.07 24.34
CA LEU A 510 -20.60 -3.93 23.46
C LEU A 510 -21.66 -3.09 22.74
N VAL A 511 -22.11 -3.57 21.59
CA VAL A 511 -23.23 -3.00 20.85
C VAL A 511 -24.35 -4.03 20.82
N CYS A 512 -25.56 -3.61 21.16
CA CYS A 512 -26.77 -4.41 21.09
C CYS A 512 -27.76 -3.74 20.14
N ALA A 513 -28.02 -4.36 18.99
CA ALA A 513 -29.00 -3.90 18.02
C ALA A 513 -30.25 -4.77 18.12
N ARG A 514 -31.38 -4.16 18.51
CA ARG A 514 -32.71 -4.78 18.48
C ARG A 514 -33.33 -4.57 17.11
N LEU A 515 -33.77 -5.67 16.51
CA LEU A 515 -34.49 -5.74 15.26
C LEU A 515 -35.94 -6.15 15.54
N THR A 516 -36.88 -5.43 14.93
CA THR A 516 -38.28 -5.85 14.82
C THR A 516 -38.52 -6.32 13.40
N VAL A 517 -38.80 -7.61 13.23
CA VAL A 517 -38.94 -8.29 11.94
C VAL A 517 -40.39 -8.74 11.74
N GLY A 518 -40.94 -8.51 10.54
CA GLY A 518 -42.29 -8.96 10.17
C GLY A 518 -43.39 -8.47 11.09
N ALA A 519 -44.25 -9.38 11.55
CA ALA A 519 -45.40 -9.12 12.42
C ALA A 519 -45.03 -8.79 13.89
N GLY A 520 -43.88 -8.14 14.13
CA GLY A 520 -43.44 -7.74 15.46
C GLY A 520 -42.55 -8.76 16.17
N GLN A 521 -41.82 -9.62 15.45
CA GLN A 521 -40.86 -10.54 16.06
C GLN A 521 -39.59 -9.79 16.49
N TYR A 522 -39.19 -9.94 17.74
CA TYR A 522 -37.99 -9.29 18.28
C TYR A 522 -36.76 -10.20 18.23
N VAL A 523 -35.68 -9.66 17.67
CA VAL A 523 -34.37 -10.32 17.54
C VAL A 523 -33.28 -9.32 17.93
N TYR A 524 -32.21 -9.79 18.57
CA TYR A 524 -31.12 -8.95 19.06
C TYR A 524 -29.80 -9.43 18.45
N LEU A 525 -29.04 -8.53 17.83
CA LEU A 525 -27.68 -8.79 17.37
C LEU A 525 -26.68 -8.11 18.30
N LEU A 526 -25.71 -8.88 18.79
CA LEU A 526 -24.72 -8.41 19.76
C LEU A 526 -23.31 -8.64 19.23
N ASP A 527 -22.46 -7.65 19.44
CA ASP A 527 -21.01 -7.78 19.30
C ASP A 527 -20.31 -7.03 20.43
N ALA A 528 -19.07 -7.42 20.69
CA ALA A 528 -18.28 -6.91 21.81
C ALA A 528 -16.90 -6.46 21.36
N GLU A 529 -16.39 -5.42 22.03
CA GLU A 529 -15.06 -4.90 21.78
C GLU A 529 -13.99 -5.95 22.08
N ARG A 530 -12.94 -5.97 21.25
CA ARG A 530 -11.84 -6.93 21.34
C ARG A 530 -10.54 -6.19 21.62
N ARG A 531 -9.68 -6.77 22.46
CA ARG A 531 -8.39 -6.17 22.80
C ARG A 531 -7.42 -6.26 21.62
N ASP A 532 -6.69 -5.17 21.37
CA ASP A 532 -5.57 -5.13 20.44
C ASP A 532 -4.36 -5.88 21.02
N ARG A 533 -4.40 -7.21 21.05
CA ARG A 533 -3.25 -8.00 21.48
C ARG A 533 -2.28 -8.25 20.32
N LYS A 534 -1.05 -7.75 20.49
CA LYS A 534 0.13 -8.26 19.78
C LYS A 534 0.17 -9.78 19.97
N GLN A 535 0.46 -10.51 18.89
CA GLN A 535 0.35 -11.97 18.81
C GLN A 535 0.70 -12.67 20.15
N PRO A 536 -0.19 -13.54 20.68
CA PRO A 536 0.06 -14.18 21.97
C PRO A 536 1.36 -14.98 21.89
N GLY A 537 2.14 -14.91 22.96
CA GLY A 537 3.28 -15.79 23.14
C GLY A 537 2.83 -17.27 23.16
N PRO A 538 3.73 -18.21 22.84
CA PRO A 538 3.41 -19.63 22.87
C PRO A 538 2.86 -20.03 24.25
N GLY A 539 1.63 -20.56 24.27
CA GLY A 539 0.94 -21.03 25.48
C GLY A 539 -0.16 -20.13 26.04
N GLN A 540 -0.35 -18.91 25.52
CA GLN A 540 -1.50 -18.07 25.91
C GLN A 540 -2.74 -18.39 25.06
N SER A 541 -3.84 -18.75 25.74
CA SER A 541 -5.12 -19.04 25.10
C SER A 541 -5.73 -17.79 24.46
N LEU A 542 -5.97 -17.84 23.15
CA LEU A 542 -6.68 -16.83 22.35
C LEU A 542 -8.18 -16.71 22.71
N TYR A 543 -8.69 -17.57 23.60
CA TYR A 543 -10.13 -17.81 23.73
C TYR A 543 -10.92 -16.59 24.26
N MET A 544 -10.30 -15.72 25.07
CA MET A 544 -11.03 -14.63 25.74
C MET A 544 -11.40 -13.43 24.84
N ASP A 545 -10.95 -13.39 23.58
CA ASP A 545 -11.20 -12.25 22.66
C ASP A 545 -11.83 -12.67 21.31
N VAL A 546 -12.28 -13.93 21.18
CA VAL A 546 -12.92 -14.44 19.94
C VAL A 546 -14.42 -14.61 20.18
N LEU A 547 -15.11 -13.51 20.43
CA LEU A 547 -16.58 -13.49 20.50
C LEU A 547 -17.14 -13.47 19.08
N PRO A 548 -18.07 -14.36 18.69
CA PRO A 548 -18.80 -14.21 17.44
C PRO A 548 -19.87 -13.10 17.57
N ILE A 549 -20.45 -12.67 16.45
CA ILE A 549 -21.69 -11.89 16.46
C ILE A 549 -22.78 -12.83 16.93
N ALA A 550 -23.43 -12.52 18.05
CA ALA A 550 -24.52 -13.32 18.59
C ALA A 550 -25.87 -12.82 18.06
N LEU A 551 -26.77 -13.77 17.79
CA LEU A 551 -28.20 -13.53 17.66
C LEU A 551 -28.88 -14.08 18.91
N LEU A 552 -29.70 -13.26 19.56
CA LEU A 552 -30.53 -13.63 20.69
C LEU A 552 -32.01 -13.34 20.38
N ARG A 553 -32.89 -14.20 20.87
CA ARG A 553 -34.34 -13.96 20.90
C ARG A 553 -34.98 -14.74 22.04
N THR A 554 -36.17 -14.36 22.47
CA THR A 554 -36.99 -15.22 23.32
C THR A 554 -37.63 -16.33 22.47
N ARG A 555 -38.10 -17.40 23.13
CA ARG A 555 -38.81 -18.50 22.44
C ARG A 555 -40.08 -18.02 21.72
N ASN A 556 -40.74 -17.01 22.27
CA ASN A 556 -42.00 -16.46 21.76
C ASN A 556 -41.82 -15.16 20.98
N TYR A 557 -40.58 -14.78 20.64
CA TYR A 557 -40.25 -13.54 19.93
C TYR A 557 -40.72 -12.24 20.62
N THR A 558 -40.99 -12.29 21.92
CA THR A 558 -41.24 -11.08 22.74
C THR A 558 -39.92 -10.36 23.02
N PRO A 559 -39.96 -9.04 23.31
CA PRO A 559 -38.77 -8.32 23.75
C PRO A 559 -38.10 -9.01 24.95
N ILE A 560 -36.77 -9.01 24.97
CA ILE A 560 -35.97 -9.38 26.15
C ILE A 560 -36.06 -8.21 27.13
N ASP A 561 -36.53 -8.45 28.35
CA ASP A 561 -36.56 -7.46 29.42
C ASP A 561 -35.17 -7.25 30.04
N ASP A 562 -35.02 -6.15 30.80
CA ASP A 562 -33.74 -5.75 31.37
C ASP A 562 -33.17 -6.81 32.32
N GLU A 563 -34.01 -7.45 33.14
CA GLU A 563 -33.59 -8.48 34.09
C GLU A 563 -33.01 -9.71 33.38
N LEU A 564 -33.66 -10.16 32.30
CA LEU A 564 -33.18 -11.29 31.50
C LEU A 564 -31.93 -10.90 30.72
N PHE A 565 -31.87 -9.69 30.16
CA PHE A 565 -30.68 -9.19 29.47
C PHE A 565 -29.46 -9.13 30.39
N ASP A 566 -29.67 -8.67 31.63
CA ASP A 566 -28.65 -8.64 32.68
C ASP A 566 -28.14 -10.04 33.03
N LYS A 567 -29.03 -11.03 33.16
CA LYS A 567 -28.63 -12.43 33.36
C LYS A 567 -27.75 -12.94 32.23
N ILE A 568 -28.06 -12.59 30.98
CA ILE A 568 -27.27 -12.96 29.79
C ILE A 568 -25.87 -12.34 29.87
N LEU A 569 -25.76 -11.04 30.16
CA LEU A 569 -24.47 -10.36 30.23
C LEU A 569 -23.62 -10.85 31.42
N VAL A 570 -24.23 -11.09 32.58
CA VAL A 570 -23.54 -11.68 33.74
C VAL A 570 -23.03 -13.08 33.41
N ALA A 571 -23.84 -13.89 32.74
CA ALA A 571 -23.41 -15.21 32.27
C ALA A 571 -22.24 -15.10 31.28
N ALA A 572 -22.29 -14.12 30.36
CA ALA A 572 -21.24 -13.91 29.38
C ALA A 572 -19.89 -13.56 30.04
N VAL A 573 -19.90 -12.68 31.05
CA VAL A 573 -18.71 -12.34 31.83
C VAL A 573 -18.14 -13.56 32.57
N LYS A 574 -19.01 -14.35 33.22
CA LYS A 574 -18.59 -15.56 33.95
C LYS A 574 -17.97 -16.63 33.05
N LYS A 575 -18.43 -16.72 31.80
CA LYS A 575 -17.98 -17.73 30.82
C LYS A 575 -16.89 -17.22 29.90
N THR A 576 -16.66 -15.91 29.85
CA THR A 576 -15.79 -15.23 28.88
C THR A 576 -16.19 -15.48 27.41
N THR A 577 -17.48 -15.78 27.18
CA THR A 577 -18.12 -16.01 25.87
C THR A 577 -19.63 -15.79 25.98
N TRP A 578 -20.37 -15.68 24.88
CA TRP A 578 -21.84 -15.64 24.92
C TRP A 578 -22.41 -16.94 25.52
N PRO A 579 -23.41 -16.86 26.43
CA PRO A 579 -24.00 -18.05 27.05
C PRO A 579 -24.71 -18.95 26.03
N LEU A 580 -24.75 -20.24 26.31
CA LEU A 580 -25.50 -21.22 25.52
C LEU A 580 -27.00 -21.18 25.86
N THR A 581 -27.83 -21.69 24.95
CA THR A 581 -29.31 -21.69 25.03
C THR A 581 -29.85 -22.36 26.30
N ASP A 582 -29.12 -23.30 26.88
CA ASP A 582 -29.45 -24.04 28.10
C ASP A 582 -28.96 -23.36 29.39
N GLU A 583 -28.15 -22.30 29.28
CA GLU A 583 -27.59 -21.60 30.45
C GLU A 583 -28.47 -20.43 30.93
N VAL A 584 -29.34 -19.90 30.07
CA VAL A 584 -30.29 -18.84 30.39
C VAL A 584 -31.67 -19.24 29.90
N ASP A 585 -32.55 -19.60 30.83
CA ASP A 585 -33.91 -20.03 30.51
C ASP A 585 -34.68 -18.99 29.69
N GLY A 586 -35.37 -19.46 28.65
CA GLY A 586 -36.26 -18.65 27.82
C GLY A 586 -35.60 -17.98 26.60
N ILE A 587 -34.28 -18.05 26.46
CA ILE A 587 -33.54 -17.49 25.32
C ILE A 587 -33.26 -18.58 24.27
N VAL A 588 -33.22 -18.20 23.00
CA VAL A 588 -32.61 -18.96 21.90
C VAL A 588 -31.43 -18.16 21.38
N ARG A 589 -30.29 -18.82 21.23
CA ARG A 589 -29.02 -18.22 20.82
C ARG A 589 -28.46 -18.90 19.57
N ASP A 590 -27.97 -18.11 18.64
CA ASP A 590 -27.18 -18.54 17.48
C ASP A 590 -26.06 -17.52 17.22
N ASP A 591 -25.13 -17.80 16.32
CA ASP A 591 -24.00 -16.91 16.04
C ASP A 591 -23.49 -16.94 14.60
N THR A 592 -22.73 -15.90 14.25
CA THR A 592 -21.92 -15.84 13.03
C THR A 592 -20.56 -15.20 13.29
N ARG A 593 -19.57 -15.48 12.45
CA ARG A 593 -18.18 -15.02 12.64
C ARG A 593 -17.85 -13.80 11.77
N HIS A 594 -17.21 -12.81 12.41
CA HIS A 594 -16.61 -11.62 11.77
C HIS A 594 -15.58 -11.93 10.69
N GLY A 595 -14.50 -12.64 11.06
CA GLY A 595 -13.26 -12.60 10.27
C GLY A 595 -12.89 -13.88 9.53
N LYS A 596 -13.46 -15.04 9.90
CA LYS A 596 -13.07 -16.31 9.24
C LYS A 596 -13.83 -16.45 7.93
N GLY A 597 -13.28 -15.86 6.88
CA GLY A 597 -13.75 -15.97 5.50
C GLY A 597 -14.72 -14.89 5.04
N ALA A 598 -14.93 -13.81 5.81
CA ALA A 598 -15.67 -12.65 5.31
C ALA A 598 -14.80 -11.87 4.32
N LYS A 599 -15.35 -11.57 3.14
CA LYS A 599 -14.61 -10.86 2.06
C LYS A 599 -14.62 -9.35 2.24
N ASP A 600 -15.74 -8.81 2.72
CA ASP A 600 -16.05 -7.38 2.88
C ASP A 600 -17.19 -7.21 3.90
N ILE A 601 -17.58 -5.96 4.17
CA ILE A 601 -18.66 -5.61 5.12
C ILE A 601 -20.01 -6.14 4.64
N GLN A 602 -20.23 -6.18 3.32
CA GLN A 602 -21.44 -6.73 2.70
C GLN A 602 -21.61 -8.22 3.00
N ASP A 603 -20.53 -9.01 2.98
CA ASP A 603 -20.57 -10.43 3.37
C ASP A 603 -20.91 -10.60 4.86
N ILE A 604 -20.43 -9.71 5.74
CA ILE A 604 -20.83 -9.72 7.16
C ILE A 604 -22.33 -9.42 7.29
N ALA A 605 -22.83 -8.37 6.65
CA ALA A 605 -24.24 -8.00 6.66
C ALA A 605 -25.12 -9.11 6.08
N ALA A 606 -24.73 -9.72 4.96
CA ALA A 606 -25.44 -10.85 4.35
C ALA A 606 -25.53 -12.06 5.30
N ARG A 607 -24.46 -12.35 6.05
CA ARG A 607 -24.48 -13.42 7.07
C ARG A 607 -25.39 -13.06 8.24
N MET A 608 -25.43 -11.81 8.67
CA MET A 608 -26.35 -11.34 9.71
C MET A 608 -27.80 -11.46 9.24
N ILE A 609 -28.11 -11.08 8.00
CA ILE A 609 -29.44 -11.24 7.39
C ILE A 609 -29.83 -12.72 7.34
N ALA A 610 -28.94 -13.59 6.85
CA ALA A 610 -29.19 -15.03 6.82
C ALA A 610 -29.37 -15.62 8.23
N LEU A 611 -28.61 -15.13 9.21
CA LEU A 611 -28.75 -15.51 10.61
C LEU A 611 -30.13 -15.11 11.15
N VAL A 612 -30.59 -13.88 10.91
CA VAL A 612 -31.92 -13.40 11.33
C VAL A 612 -33.05 -14.18 10.65
N LEU A 613 -32.97 -14.38 9.33
CA LEU A 613 -33.99 -15.09 8.56
C LEU A 613 -34.13 -16.57 8.95
N ARG A 614 -33.04 -17.24 9.36
CA ARG A 614 -33.11 -18.62 9.89
C ARG A 614 -33.92 -18.73 11.17
N HIS A 615 -34.02 -17.64 11.93
CA HIS A 615 -34.70 -17.61 13.21
C HIS A 615 -36.06 -16.91 13.16
N CYS A 616 -36.43 -16.25 12.07
CA CYS A 616 -37.76 -15.69 11.91
C CYS A 616 -38.62 -16.63 11.07
N SER A 617 -39.94 -16.67 11.31
CA SER A 617 -40.83 -17.62 10.62
C SER A 617 -40.89 -17.32 9.11
N PRO A 618 -40.86 -18.33 8.22
CA PRO A 618 -40.98 -18.14 6.77
C PRO A 618 -42.40 -17.77 6.30
N GLU A 619 -43.33 -17.39 7.18
CA GLU A 619 -44.63 -16.82 6.79
C GLU A 619 -44.51 -15.36 6.27
N LEU A 620 -43.34 -14.97 5.76
CA LEU A 620 -43.02 -13.70 5.10
C LEU A 620 -42.75 -13.92 3.60
#